data_AF-A0A401IKE2-F1
#
_entry.id   AF-A0A401IKE2-F1
#
_cell.length_a   1.000
_cell.length_b   1.000
_cell.length_c   1.000
_cell.angle_alpha   90.00
_cell.angle_beta   90.00
_cell.angle_gamma   90.00
#
_symmetry.space_group_name_H-M   'P 1'
#
loop_
_entity.id
_entity.type
_entity.pdbx_description
1 polymer ?
#
loop_
_entity_poly.entity_id
_entity_poly.type
_entity_poly.pdbx_seq_one_letter_code
_entity_poly.pdbx_strand_id
1 'polypeptide(L)' 'MPNLSLTDQQVIELVKQLPFENKYSLLLELAQEASKKRQERMDYAQQQLKQLCQEKGLNWEEMIEEEKESFVDDLVHEE' A
#
# COMPACT_ATOMS: atom_id res chain seq x y z
N MET A 1 -26.79 11.83 22.58
CA MET A 1 -26.30 10.48 22.99
C MET A 1 -24.86 10.64 23.42
N PRO A 2 -24.39 10.01 24.50
CA PRO A 2 -22.98 10.08 24.85
C PRO A 2 -22.15 9.44 23.72
N ASN A 3 -21.15 10.15 23.22
CA ASN A 3 -20.20 9.61 22.24
C ASN A 3 -19.18 8.76 23.00
N LEU A 4 -19.11 7.48 22.66
CA LEU A 4 -18.05 6.60 23.15
C LEU A 4 -16.76 6.90 22.36
N SER A 5 -15.75 7.45 23.04
CA SER A 5 -14.41 7.60 22.47
C SER A 5 -13.55 6.45 22.97
N LEU A 6 -13.04 5.63 22.04
CA LEU A 6 -12.12 4.54 22.32
C LEU A 6 -10.76 4.91 21.72
N THR A 7 -9.69 4.60 22.44
CA THR A 7 -8.34 4.64 21.88
C THR A 7 -8.07 3.40 21.04
N ASP A 8 -7.11 3.46 20.13
CA ASP A 8 -6.69 2.30 19.32
C ASP A 8 -6.33 1.09 20.18
N GLN A 9 -5.65 1.34 21.31
CA GLN A 9 -5.30 0.29 22.27
C GLN A 9 -6.54 -0.39 22.86
N GLN A 10 -7.57 0.39 23.20
CA GLN A 10 -8.83 -0.17 23.72
C GLN A 10 -9.54 -1.01 22.66
N VAL A 11 -9.54 -0.58 21.40
CA VAL A 11 -10.10 -1.36 20.29
C VAL A 11 -9.34 -2.68 20.12
N ILE A 12 -8.01 -2.66 20.17
CA ILE A 12 -7.18 -3.86 20.06
C ILE A 12 -7.48 -4.85 21.20
N GLU A 13 -7.60 -4.37 22.44
CA GLU A 13 -7.95 -5.23 23.58
C GLU A 13 -9.36 -5.84 23.45
N LEU A 14 -10.32 -5.10 22.90
CA LEU A 14 -11.66 -5.64 22.61
C LEU A 14 -11.61 -6.73 21.54
N VAL A 15 -10.85 -6.53 20.46
CA VAL A 15 -10.64 -7.54 19.42
C VAL A 15 -10.03 -8.81 20.01
N LYS A 16 -9.08 -8.68 20.94
CA LYS A 16 -8.46 -9.83 21.64
C LYS A 16 -9.45 -10.62 22.49
N GLN A 17 -10.60 -10.07 22.86
CA GLN A 17 -11.62 -10.76 23.65
C GLN A 17 -12.65 -11.51 22.79
N LEU A 18 -12.66 -11.29 21.46
CA LEU A 18 -13.61 -11.95 20.57
C LEU A 18 -13.41 -13.49 20.54
N PRO A 19 -14.48 -14.26 20.29
CA PRO A 19 -14.39 -15.67 19.93
C PRO A 19 -13.49 -15.88 18.70
N PHE A 20 -12.90 -17.07 18.58
CA PHE A 20 -11.96 -17.39 17.50
C PHE A 20 -12.56 -17.14 16.10
N GLU A 21 -13.81 -17.56 15.87
CA GLU A 21 -14.49 -17.39 14.58
C GLU A 21 -14.57 -15.92 14.15
N ASN A 22 -14.91 -15.03 15.09
CA ASN A 22 -15.01 -13.59 14.83
C ASN A 22 -13.63 -12.95 14.64
N LYS A 23 -12.61 -13.38 15.39
CA LYS A 23 -11.22 -12.94 15.17
C LYS A 23 -10.71 -13.35 13.79
N TYR A 24 -11.04 -14.58 13.39
CA TYR A 24 -10.63 -15.11 12.10
C TYR A 24 -11.28 -14.35 10.95
N SER A 25 -12.59 -14.06 11.05
CA SER A 25 -13.28 -13.21 10.06
C SER A 25 -12.65 -11.81 9.98
N LEU A 26 -12.42 -11.16 11.12
CA LEU A 26 -11.81 -9.84 11.17
C LEU A 26 -10.39 -9.83 10.57
N LEU A 27 -9.59 -10.86 10.85
CA LEU A 27 -8.26 -11.00 10.26
C LEU A 27 -8.32 -11.05 8.74
N LEU A 28 -9.27 -11.80 8.16
CA LEU A 28 -9.43 -11.90 6.71
C LEU A 28 -9.83 -10.55 6.10
N GLU A 29 -10.74 -9.82 6.73
CA GLU A 29 -11.15 -8.48 6.29
C GLU A 29 -9.97 -7.50 6.32
N LEU A 30 -9.21 -7.47 7.43
CA LEU A 30 -8.03 -6.61 7.57
C LEU A 30 -6.94 -6.97 6.55
N ALA A 31 -6.75 -8.26 6.26
CA ALA A 31 -5.80 -8.71 5.24
C ALA A 31 -6.21 -8.26 3.84
N GLN A 32 -7.50 -8.32 3.51
CA GLN A 32 -8.02 -7.81 2.24
C GLN A 32 -7.83 -6.30 2.13
N GLU A 33 -8.13 -5.54 3.18
CA GLU A 33 -7.92 -4.09 3.22
C GLU A 33 -6.43 -3.74 3.06
N ALA A 34 -5.54 -4.46 3.74
CA ALA A 34 -4.10 -4.27 3.63
C ALA A 34 -3.60 -4.56 2.19
N SER A 35 -4.13 -5.59 1.55
CA SER A 35 -3.83 -5.93 0.15
C SER A 35 -4.30 -4.81 -0.80
N LYS A 36 -5.52 -4.31 -0.62
CA LYS A 36 -6.06 -3.20 -1.42
C LYS A 36 -5.21 -1.94 -1.25
N LYS A 37 -4.90 -1.54 -0.03
CA LYS A 37 -4.01 -0.40 0.25
C LYS A 37 -2.62 -0.58 -0.35
N ARG A 38 -2.10 -1.81 -0.38
CA ARG A 38 -0.82 -2.10 -1.05
C ARG A 38 -0.94 -1.88 -2.55
N GLN A 39 -1.99 -2.38 -3.20
CA GLN A 39 -2.22 -2.15 -4.63
C GLN A 39 -2.31 -0.66 -4.95
N GLU A 40 -3.10 0.10 -4.18
CA GLU A 40 -3.23 1.56 -4.36
C GLU A 40 -1.87 2.28 -4.27
N ARG A 41 -0.98 1.87 -3.36
CA ARG A 41 0.38 2.41 -3.27
C ARG A 41 1.24 2.05 -4.48
N MET A 42 1.12 0.82 -5.00
CA MET A 42 1.87 0.39 -6.19
C MET A 42 1.40 1.14 -7.43
N ASP A 43 0.08 1.29 -7.60
CA ASP A 43 -0.50 2.04 -8.71
C ASP A 43 -0.05 3.51 -8.68
N TYR A 44 -0.07 4.12 -7.50
CA TYR A 44 0.46 5.47 -7.32
C TYR A 44 1.95 5.56 -7.67
N ALA A 45 2.79 4.66 -7.16
CA ALA A 45 4.21 4.65 -7.46
C ALA A 45 4.48 4.51 -8.96
N GLN A 46 3.77 3.60 -9.64
CA GLN A 46 3.89 3.43 -11.09
C GLN A 46 3.45 4.68 -11.87
N GLN A 47 2.39 5.37 -11.42
CA GLN A 47 1.98 6.64 -12.05
C GLN A 47 3.06 7.71 -11.92
N GLN A 48 3.72 7.81 -10.75
CA GLN A 48 4.84 8.74 -10.56
C GLN A 48 6.02 8.40 -11.47
N LEU A 49 6.38 7.12 -11.59
CA LEU A 49 7.46 6.67 -12.49
C LEU A 49 7.15 6.98 -13.96
N LYS A 50 5.91 6.73 -14.40
CA LYS A 50 5.46 7.10 -15.76
C LYS A 50 5.62 8.59 -16.04
N GLN A 51 5.22 9.43 -15.09
CA GLN A 51 5.36 10.87 -15.21
C GLN A 51 6.83 11.28 -15.32
N LEU A 52 7.69 10.75 -14.46
CA LEU A 52 9.12 11.06 -14.49
C LEU A 52 9.80 10.59 -15.78
N CYS A 53 9.44 9.41 -16.30
CA CYS A 53 9.91 8.97 -17.61
C CYS A 53 9.51 9.94 -18.71
N GLN A 54 8.25 10.38 -18.75
CA GLN A 54 7.80 11.37 -19.74
C GLN A 54 8.58 12.68 -19.64
N GLU A 55 8.86 13.16 -18.43
CA GLU A 55 9.69 14.35 -18.18
C GLU A 55 11.13 14.16 -18.70
N LYS A 56 11.67 12.94 -18.61
CA LYS A 56 13.00 12.57 -19.15
C LYS A 56 12.95 12.11 -20.62
N GLY A 57 11.81 12.21 -21.31
CA GLY A 57 11.64 11.82 -22.72
C GLY A 57 11.61 10.31 -22.98
N LEU A 58 11.40 9.51 -21.94
CA LEU A 58 11.30 8.05 -21.98
C LEU A 58 9.83 7.59 -21.94
N ASN A 59 9.57 6.39 -22.46
CA ASN A 59 8.24 5.77 -22.42
C ASN A 59 8.24 4.51 -21.54
N TRP A 60 7.74 4.65 -20.32
CA TRP A 60 7.66 3.55 -19.35
C TRP A 60 6.96 2.29 -19.86
N GLU A 61 5.95 2.41 -20.73
CA GLU A 61 5.20 1.24 -21.23
C GLU A 61 5.97 0.46 -22.30
N GLU A 62 6.93 1.08 -22.97
CA GLU A 62 7.76 0.45 -24.00
C GLU A 62 9.08 -0.10 -23.44
N MET A 63 9.46 0.31 -22.22
CA MET A 63 10.66 -0.17 -21.55
C MET A 63 10.53 -1.64 -21.12
N ILE A 64 11.60 -2.41 -21.33
CA ILE A 64 11.72 -3.76 -20.77
C ILE A 64 11.99 -3.72 -19.26
N GLU A 65 11.91 -4.87 -18.60
CA GLU A 65 12.04 -4.92 -17.14
C GLU A 65 13.43 -4.46 -16.67
N GLU A 66 14.50 -4.83 -17.38
CA GLU A 66 15.86 -4.42 -17.05
C GLU A 66 16.05 -2.89 -17.16
N GLU A 67 15.40 -2.24 -18.14
CA GLU A 67 15.43 -0.79 -18.31
C GLU A 67 14.65 -0.08 -17.20
N LYS A 68 13.51 -0.64 -16.78
CA LYS A 68 12.72 -0.13 -15.67
C LYS A 68 13.48 -0.25 -14.35
N GLU A 69 14.13 -1.38 -14.11
CA GLU A 69 14.95 -1.62 -12.94
C GLU A 69 16.11 -0.62 -12.87
N SER A 70 16.86 -0.45 -13.96
CA SER A 70 17.94 0.54 -14.04
C SER A 70 17.43 1.97 -13.79
N PHE A 71 16.29 2.35 -14.36
CA PHE A 71 15.71 3.68 -14.15
C PHE A 71 15.31 3.94 -12.69
N VAL A 72 14.74 2.94 -12.03
CA VAL A 72 14.39 3.04 -10.60
C VAL A 72 15.65 3.07 -9.74
N ASP A 73 16.66 2.27 -10.08
CA ASP A 73 17.94 2.28 -9.37
C ASP A 73 18.62 3.64 -9.47
N ASP A 74 18.68 4.23 -10.67
CA ASP A 74 19.20 5.58 -10.89
C ASP A 74 18.43 6.61 -10.05
N LEU A 75 17.09 6.54 -10.02
CA LEU A 75 16.25 7.45 -9.24
C LEU A 75 16.47 7.36 -7.72
N VAL A 76 16.71 6.15 -7.20
CA VAL A 76 16.96 5.92 -5.77
C VAL A 76 18.35 6.41 -5.35
N HIS A 77 19.30 6.44 -6.29
CA HIS A 77 20.69 6.87 -6.07
C HIS A 77 20.98 8.31 -6.54
N GLU A 78 20.04 8.99 -7.20
CA GLU A 78 20.08 10.44 -7.46
C GLU A 78 19.87 11.20 -6.12
N GLU A 79 20.89 11.97 -5.67
CA GLU A 79 20.82 12.84 -4.47
C GLU A 79 19.85 14.02 -4.62
#